data_AF-A0A399W9F3-F1
#
_entry.id   AF-A0A399W9F3-F1
#
_cell.length_a   1.000
_cell.length_b   1.000
_cell.length_c   1.000
_cell.angle_alpha   90.00
_cell.angle_beta   90.00
_cell.angle_gamma   90.00
#
_symmetry.space_group_name_H-M   'P 1'
#
loop_
_entity.id
_entity.type
_entity.pdbx_description
1 polymer ?
#
loop_
_entity_poly.entity_id
_entity_poly.type
_entity_poly.pdbx_seq_one_letter_code
_entity_poly.pdbx_strand_id
1 'polypeptide(L)'
;MEILDMKCAEYGNKIVEEIGNASEKNKIESMITKALGVLQEDGVYAFALYTKSKSGDGGVEKITARVVHDKACKLLKDDKIELLPGSCNSFLDDLRSHLANDVDKLFLAKELLERTLVYARYHAKALNSVSHSGGV
;
A
#
# COMPACT_ATOMS: atom_id res chain seq x y z
N MET A 1 -19.42 2.84 -0.14
CA MET A 1 -18.31 1.97 0.29
C MET A 1 -17.81 1.08 -0.85
N GLU A 2 -18.69 0.46 -1.65
CA GLU A 2 -18.31 -0.43 -2.77
C GLU A 2 -17.33 0.17 -3.80
N ILE A 3 -17.52 1.45 -4.18
CA ILE A 3 -16.61 2.15 -5.12
C ILE A 3 -15.19 2.30 -4.52
N LEU A 4 -15.09 2.54 -3.21
CA LEU A 4 -13.81 2.71 -2.53
C LEU A 4 -13.12 1.38 -2.29
N ASP A 5 -13.87 0.33 -1.97
CA ASP A 5 -13.31 -1.02 -1.79
C ASP A 5 -12.67 -1.55 -3.08
N MET A 6 -13.35 -1.38 -4.22
CA MET A 6 -12.78 -1.73 -5.53
C MET A 6 -11.53 -0.90 -5.84
N LYS A 7 -11.48 0.35 -5.38
CA LYS A 7 -10.29 1.19 -5.52
C LYS A 7 -9.12 0.66 -4.68
N CYS A 8 -9.38 0.23 -3.45
CA CYS A 8 -8.40 -0.44 -2.61
C CYS A 8 -7.90 -1.73 -3.26
N ALA A 9 -8.78 -2.52 -3.88
CA ALA A 9 -8.39 -3.72 -4.62
C ALA A 9 -7.52 -3.38 -5.84
N GLU A 10 -7.88 -2.36 -6.60
CA GLU A 10 -7.09 -1.85 -7.74
C GLU A 10 -5.67 -1.46 -7.30
N TYR A 11 -5.53 -0.64 -6.25
CA TYR A 11 -4.22 -0.27 -5.73
C TYR A 11 -3.47 -1.45 -5.12
N GLY A 12 -4.18 -2.38 -4.46
CA GLY A 12 -3.60 -3.59 -3.90
C GLY A 12 -2.99 -4.48 -4.99
N ASN A 13 -3.67 -4.64 -6.12
CA ASN A 13 -3.16 -5.36 -7.28
C ASN A 13 -1.94 -4.64 -7.88
N LYS A 14 -2.02 -3.31 -8.08
CA LYS A 14 -0.93 -2.50 -8.63
C LYS A 14 0.36 -2.60 -7.81
N ILE A 15 0.27 -2.75 -6.48
CA ILE A 15 1.45 -2.98 -5.63
C ILE A 15 2.19 -4.24 -6.08
N VAL A 16 1.46 -5.33 -6.30
CA VAL A 16 2.07 -6.64 -6.61
C VAL A 16 2.51 -6.72 -8.07
N GLU A 17 1.71 -6.17 -9.00
CA GLU A 17 2.05 -6.10 -10.43
C GLU A 17 3.35 -5.32 -10.68
N GLU A 18 3.55 -4.19 -9.99
CA GLU A 18 4.76 -3.37 -10.18
C GLU A 18 6.03 -4.05 -9.66
N ILE A 19 5.91 -4.93 -8.65
CA ILE A 19 7.06 -5.70 -8.15
C ILE A 19 7.43 -6.84 -9.11
N GLY A 20 6.44 -7.46 -9.76
CA GLY A 20 6.64 -8.40 -10.87
C GLY A 20 7.48 -9.66 -10.56
N ASN A 21 7.64 -10.04 -9.28
CA ASN A 21 8.60 -11.05 -8.85
C ASN A 21 7.95 -12.22 -8.09
N ALA A 22 7.35 -13.14 -8.85
CA ALA A 22 6.64 -14.31 -8.30
C ALA A 22 7.55 -15.29 -7.53
N SER A 23 8.84 -15.39 -7.90
CA SER A 23 9.77 -16.33 -7.24
C SER A 23 10.08 -15.93 -5.80
N GLU A 24 9.93 -14.65 -5.44
CA GLU A 24 10.12 -14.14 -4.09
C GLU A 24 8.81 -13.73 -3.40
N LYS A 25 7.66 -14.30 -3.80
CA LYS A 25 6.34 -13.95 -3.25
C LYS A 25 6.28 -13.92 -1.72
N ASN A 26 7.00 -14.80 -1.03
CA ASN A 26 6.97 -14.88 0.44
C ASN A 26 7.62 -13.65 1.07
N LYS A 27 8.64 -13.06 0.42
CA LYS A 27 9.27 -11.81 0.87
C LYS A 27 8.36 -10.62 0.60
N ILE A 28 7.68 -10.60 -0.54
CA ILE A 28 6.65 -9.59 -0.86
C ILE A 28 5.54 -9.63 0.20
N GLU A 29 4.95 -10.81 0.43
CA GLU A 29 3.89 -11.02 1.43
C GLU A 29 4.35 -10.61 2.84
N SER A 30 5.56 -11.01 3.24
CA SER A 30 6.14 -10.68 4.55
C SER A 30 6.29 -9.16 4.72
N MET A 31 6.82 -8.47 3.72
CA MET A 31 6.98 -7.02 3.78
C MET A 31 5.64 -6.28 3.83
N ILE A 32 4.65 -6.70 3.03
CA ILE A 32 3.27 -6.16 3.09
C ILE A 32 2.65 -6.40 4.47
N THR A 33 2.82 -7.60 5.04
CA THR A 33 2.29 -7.96 6.36
C THR A 33 2.91 -7.13 7.47
N LYS A 34 4.23 -6.89 7.43
CA LYS A 34 4.90 -6.00 8.40
C LYS A 34 4.39 -4.57 8.28
N ALA A 35 4.23 -4.05 7.06
CA ALA A 35 3.71 -2.70 6.83
C ALA A 35 2.27 -2.56 7.32
N LEU A 36 1.41 -3.56 7.06
CA LEU A 36 0.04 -3.62 7.58
C LEU A 36 0.03 -3.64 9.12
N GLY A 37 0.90 -4.43 9.76
CA GLY A 37 1.01 -4.45 11.22
C GLY A 37 1.36 -3.07 11.80
N VAL A 38 2.35 -2.38 11.24
CA VAL A 38 2.69 -1.00 11.67
C VAL A 38 1.50 -0.05 11.48
N LEU A 39 0.77 -0.16 10.37
CA LEU A 39 -0.41 0.68 10.13
C LEU A 39 -1.52 0.43 11.17
N GLN A 40 -1.75 -0.82 11.53
CA GLN A 40 -2.81 -1.23 12.45
C GLN A 40 -2.50 -0.80 13.89
N GLU A 41 -1.26 -1.03 14.34
CA GLU A 41 -0.81 -0.80 15.72
C GLU A 41 -0.36 0.65 15.96
N ASP A 42 0.41 1.23 15.05
CA ASP A 42 1.08 2.54 15.25
C ASP A 42 0.49 3.67 14.39
N GLY A 43 -0.42 3.35 13.46
CA GLY A 43 -1.17 4.31 12.66
C GLY A 43 -0.49 4.77 11.36
N VAL A 44 -1.19 5.66 10.65
CA VAL A 44 -0.87 6.07 9.26
C VAL A 44 0.51 6.72 9.15
N TYR A 45 0.86 7.58 10.11
CA TYR A 45 2.14 8.30 10.06
C TYR A 45 3.34 7.36 10.30
N ALA A 46 3.23 6.44 11.27
CA ALA A 46 4.25 5.43 11.53
C ALA A 46 4.42 4.49 10.33
N PHE A 47 3.32 4.06 9.71
CA PHE A 47 3.34 3.29 8.47
C PHE A 47 4.10 3.99 7.33
N ALA A 48 3.82 5.28 7.09
CA ALA A 48 4.49 6.05 6.04
C ALA A 48 5.99 6.19 6.32
N LEU A 49 6.38 6.42 7.57
CA LEU A 49 7.78 6.52 7.97
C LEU A 49 8.51 5.17 7.86
N TYR A 50 7.86 4.10 8.30
CA TYR A 50 8.39 2.73 8.25
C TYR A 50 8.67 2.30 6.81
N THR A 51 7.68 2.43 5.93
CA THR A 51 7.81 2.07 4.51
C THR A 51 8.89 2.90 3.83
N LYS A 52 8.97 4.21 4.10
CA LYS A 52 10.06 5.07 3.62
C LYS A 52 11.44 4.59 4.10
N SER A 53 11.57 4.25 5.38
CA SER A 53 12.85 3.80 5.97
C SER A 53 13.34 2.46 5.40
N LYS A 54 12.42 1.62 4.93
CA LYS A 54 12.73 0.30 4.35
C LYS A 54 12.84 0.34 2.83
N SER A 55 12.53 1.46 2.20
CA SER A 55 12.58 1.64 0.74
C SER A 55 14.01 1.68 0.21
N GLY A 56 14.19 1.22 -1.02
CA GLY A 56 15.44 1.29 -1.77
C GLY A 56 15.46 0.37 -2.98
N ASP A 57 16.55 0.39 -3.75
CA ASP A 57 16.69 -0.38 -4.99
C ASP A 57 17.25 -1.80 -4.80
N GLY A 58 17.74 -2.12 -3.59
CA GLY A 58 18.42 -3.37 -3.31
C GLY A 58 17.51 -4.47 -2.76
N GLY A 59 17.08 -5.39 -3.61
CA GLY A 59 16.34 -6.61 -3.24
C GLY A 59 14.83 -6.40 -3.09
N VAL A 60 14.08 -7.50 -3.21
CA VAL A 60 12.61 -7.46 -3.31
C VAL A 60 11.93 -6.82 -2.10
N GLU A 61 12.45 -6.97 -0.88
CA GLU A 61 11.85 -6.35 0.31
C GLU A 61 11.91 -4.83 0.25
N LYS A 62 13.06 -4.26 -0.17
CA LYS A 62 13.22 -2.80 -0.28
C LYS A 62 12.39 -2.23 -1.42
N ILE A 63 12.33 -2.95 -2.55
CA ILE A 63 11.47 -2.61 -3.68
C ILE A 63 10.00 -2.65 -3.24
N THR A 64 9.58 -3.70 -2.54
CA THR A 64 8.21 -3.83 -2.01
C THR A 64 7.87 -2.68 -1.08
N ALA A 65 8.76 -2.33 -0.14
CA ALA A 65 8.55 -1.19 0.76
C ALA A 65 8.40 0.14 0.00
N ARG A 66 9.19 0.35 -1.05
CA ARG A 66 9.09 1.53 -1.91
C ARG A 66 7.76 1.58 -2.67
N VAL A 67 7.37 0.48 -3.30
CA VAL A 67 6.12 0.41 -4.06
C VAL A 67 4.93 0.60 -3.13
N VAL A 68 4.92 -0.04 -1.96
CA VAL A 68 3.88 0.17 -0.94
C VAL A 68 3.81 1.64 -0.53
N HIS A 69 4.95 2.30 -0.30
CA HIS A 69 5.00 3.72 0.05
C HIS A 69 4.40 4.61 -1.05
N ASP A 70 4.81 4.39 -2.30
CA ASP A 70 4.33 5.15 -3.46
C ASP A 70 2.83 4.94 -3.71
N LYS A 71 2.35 3.70 -3.68
CA LYS A 71 0.93 3.39 -3.91
C LYS A 71 0.04 3.89 -2.79
N ALA A 72 0.49 3.83 -1.53
CA ALA A 72 -0.23 4.41 -0.42
C ALA A 72 -0.41 5.92 -0.59
N CYS A 73 0.66 6.62 -0.99
CA CYS A 73 0.58 8.04 -1.29
C CYS A 73 -0.39 8.32 -2.45
N LYS A 74 -0.29 7.58 -3.56
CA LYS A 74 -1.16 7.77 -4.73
C LYS A 74 -2.63 7.49 -4.42
N LEU A 75 -2.93 6.46 -3.61
CA LEU A 75 -4.29 6.16 -3.16
C LEU A 75 -4.91 7.34 -2.41
N LEU A 76 -4.19 7.91 -1.43
CA LEU A 76 -4.72 9.01 -0.61
C LEU A 76 -4.86 10.33 -1.39
N LYS A 77 -4.23 10.42 -2.56
CA LYS A 77 -4.28 11.57 -3.48
C LYS A 77 -5.14 11.31 -4.71
N ASP A 78 -5.77 10.14 -4.82
CA ASP A 78 -6.60 9.78 -5.96
C ASP A 78 -7.78 10.74 -6.06
N ASP A 79 -8.11 11.20 -7.27
CA ASP A 79 -9.18 12.18 -7.52
C ASP A 79 -10.57 11.73 -7.02
N LYS A 80 -10.75 10.43 -6.75
CA LYS A 80 -12.00 9.91 -6.15
C LYS A 80 -11.98 9.86 -4.62
N ILE A 81 -10.82 10.04 -4.00
CA ILE A 81 -10.57 9.93 -2.55
C ILE A 81 -10.23 11.30 -1.96
N GLU A 82 -9.35 12.07 -2.61
CA GLU A 82 -9.00 13.46 -2.29
C GLU A 82 -8.66 13.73 -0.81
N LEU A 83 -8.01 12.76 -0.13
CA LEU A 83 -7.63 12.92 1.28
C LEU A 83 -6.41 13.81 1.47
N LEU A 84 -5.48 13.79 0.50
CA LEU A 84 -4.27 14.58 0.49
C LEU A 84 -4.12 15.31 -0.87
N PRO A 85 -3.55 16.52 -0.90
CA PRO A 85 -3.31 17.23 -2.16
C PRO A 85 -1.92 16.91 -2.76
N GLY A 86 -1.71 17.31 -4.01
CA GLY A 86 -0.37 17.46 -4.60
C GLY A 86 0.30 16.16 -5.06
N SER A 87 1.64 16.12 -5.04
CA SER A 87 2.45 14.99 -5.55
C SER A 87 3.09 14.20 -4.41
N CYS A 88 3.58 12.97 -4.67
CA CYS A 88 4.10 12.11 -3.60
C CYS A 88 5.44 12.52 -2.97
N ASN A 89 6.06 13.59 -3.44
CA ASN A 89 7.33 14.09 -2.90
C ASN A 89 7.20 14.58 -1.45
N SER A 90 6.01 15.02 -1.04
CA SER A 90 5.73 15.61 0.27
C SER A 90 4.89 14.70 1.19
N PHE A 91 4.79 13.39 0.91
CA PHE A 91 3.79 12.52 1.56
C PHE A 91 3.75 12.62 3.10
N LEU A 92 4.90 12.60 3.78
CA LEU A 92 4.95 12.75 5.24
C LEU A 92 4.48 14.13 5.73
N ASP A 93 4.79 15.19 4.98
CA ASP A 93 4.39 16.55 5.33
C ASP A 93 2.89 16.76 5.07
N ASP A 94 2.35 16.14 4.02
CA ASP A 94 0.92 16.17 3.72
C ASP A 94 0.11 15.45 4.81
N LEU A 95 0.58 14.28 5.27
CA LEU A 95 -0.03 13.56 6.39
C LEU A 95 -0.09 14.45 7.65
N ARG A 96 0.99 15.14 7.99
CA ARG A 96 1.05 16.04 9.15
C ARG A 96 0.14 17.25 9.02
N SER A 97 0.05 17.84 7.83
CA SER A 97 -0.68 19.09 7.63
C SER A 97 -2.18 18.89 7.39
N HIS A 98 -2.59 17.75 6.81
CA HIS A 98 -3.97 17.53 6.37
C HIS A 98 -4.74 16.49 7.19
N LEU A 99 -4.06 15.53 7.83
CA LEU A 99 -4.74 14.52 8.66
C LEU A 99 -4.61 14.78 10.17
N ALA A 100 -3.62 15.55 10.62
CA ALA A 100 -3.39 15.73 12.06
C ALA A 100 -4.53 16.47 12.78
N ASN A 101 -5.31 17.28 12.05
CA ASN A 101 -6.39 18.08 12.61
C ASN A 101 -7.79 17.59 12.17
N ASP A 102 -7.88 16.46 11.46
CA ASP A 102 -9.13 15.91 10.94
C ASP A 102 -9.18 14.40 11.19
N VAL A 103 -9.82 14.04 12.30
CA VAL A 103 -9.89 12.66 12.80
C VAL A 103 -10.67 11.74 11.84
N ASP A 104 -11.71 12.26 11.20
CA ASP A 104 -12.50 11.48 10.25
C ASP A 104 -11.70 11.14 9.00
N LYS A 105 -10.95 12.11 8.46
CA LYS A 105 -10.00 11.84 7.37
C LYS A 105 -8.89 10.90 7.78
N LEU A 106 -8.39 11.01 9.01
CA LEU A 106 -7.37 10.10 9.52
C LEU A 106 -7.88 8.65 9.60
N PHE A 107 -9.10 8.44 10.10
CA PHE A 107 -9.72 7.11 10.14
C PHE A 107 -10.00 6.57 8.74
N LEU A 108 -10.52 7.39 7.83
CA LEU A 108 -10.75 6.98 6.45
C LEU A 108 -9.43 6.62 5.75
N ALA A 109 -8.37 7.42 5.93
CA ALA A 109 -7.05 7.11 5.40
C ALA A 109 -6.54 5.76 5.93
N LYS A 110 -6.69 5.52 7.25
CA LYS A 110 -6.31 4.25 7.87
C LYS A 110 -7.08 3.08 7.26
N GLU A 111 -8.40 3.17 7.17
CA GLU A 111 -9.27 2.11 6.63
C GLU A 111 -8.93 1.78 5.17
N LEU A 112 -8.77 2.79 4.32
CA LEU A 112 -8.44 2.60 2.90
C LEU A 112 -7.05 1.95 2.73
N LEU A 113 -6.06 2.38 3.51
CA LEU A 113 -4.73 1.78 3.48
C LEU A 113 -4.74 0.34 3.99
N GLU A 114 -5.44 0.06 5.09
CA GLU A 114 -5.58 -1.30 5.64
C GLU A 114 -6.21 -2.23 4.61
N ARG A 115 -7.34 -1.81 4.01
CA ARG A 115 -8.03 -2.58 2.96
C ARG A 115 -7.14 -2.84 1.76
N THR A 116 -6.41 -1.82 1.31
CA THR A 116 -5.46 -1.93 0.18
C THR A 116 -4.34 -2.92 0.46
N LEU A 117 -3.74 -2.88 1.67
CA LEU A 117 -2.67 -3.81 2.05
C LEU A 117 -3.19 -5.24 2.26
N VAL A 118 -4.42 -5.41 2.73
CA VAL A 118 -5.08 -6.72 2.78
C VAL A 118 -5.22 -7.29 1.37
N TYR A 119 -5.74 -6.51 0.41
CA TYR A 119 -5.83 -6.95 -0.99
C TYR A 119 -4.45 -7.24 -1.59
N ALA A 120 -3.46 -6.36 -1.39
CA ALA A 120 -2.10 -6.57 -1.84
C ALA A 120 -1.50 -7.87 -1.31
N ARG A 121 -1.74 -8.20 -0.03
CA ARG A 121 -1.30 -9.46 0.58
C ARG A 121 -1.93 -10.67 -0.11
N TYR A 122 -3.23 -10.61 -0.44
CA TYR A 122 -3.90 -11.69 -1.17
C TYR A 122 -3.45 -11.80 -2.63
N HIS A 123 -3.19 -10.68 -3.32
CA HIS A 123 -2.57 -10.69 -4.64
C HIS A 123 -1.18 -11.34 -4.60
N ALA A 124 -0.36 -11.02 -3.60
CA ALA A 124 0.95 -11.65 -3.42
C ALA A 124 0.85 -13.16 -3.19
N LYS A 125 -0.14 -13.61 -2.40
CA LYS A 125 -0.44 -15.05 -2.21
C LYS A 125 -0.84 -15.74 -3.51
N ALA A 126 -1.61 -15.04 -4.35
CA ALA A 126 -2.15 -15.56 -5.61
C ALA A 126 -1.11 -15.66 -6.75
N LEU A 127 0.09 -15.10 -6.60
CA LEU A 127 1.15 -15.14 -7.63
C LEU A 127 1.48 -16.57 -8.14
N ASN A 128 1.25 -17.61 -7.34
CA ASN A 128 1.47 -19.01 -7.77
C ASN A 128 0.23 -19.70 -8.39
N SER A 129 -0.94 -19.08 -8.30
CA SER A 129 -2.19 -19.67 -8.82
C SER A 129 -2.41 -19.41 -10.32
N VAL A 130 -1.75 -18.38 -10.87
CA VAL A 130 -1.91 -17.96 -12.28
C VAL A 130 -1.03 -18.80 -13.23
N SER A 131 0.04 -19.43 -12.74
CA SER A 131 0.93 -20.28 -13.54
C SER A 131 0.43 -21.72 -13.76
N HIS A 132 -0.78 -22.07 -13.29
CA HIS A 132 -1.39 -23.39 -13.50
C HIS A 132 -2.67 -23.36 -14.36
N SER A 133 -3.11 -22.21 -14.87
CA SER A 133 -4.34 -22.09 -15.66
C SER A 133 -4.16 -21.61 -17.10
N GLY A 134 -2.91 -21.55 -17.61
CA GLY A 134 -2.58 -21.10 -18.96
C GLY A 134 -2.30 -22.21 -19.98
N GLY A 135 -2.70 -23.45 -19.69
CA GLY A 135 -2.47 -24.61 -20.57
C GLY A 135 -3.76 -25.37 -20.85
N VAL A 136 -4.58 -24.84 -21.75
CA VAL A 136 -5.52 -25.60 -22.60
C VAL A 136 -5.56 -24.93 -23.96
#